data_AF-A0A3D3CR98-F1
#
_entry.id   AF-A0A3D3CR98-F1
#
_cell.length_a   1.000
_cell.length_b   1.000
_cell.length_c   1.000
_cell.angle_alpha   90.00
_cell.angle_beta   90.00
_cell.angle_gamma   90.00
#
_symmetry.space_group_name_H-M   'P 1'
#
loop_
_entity.id
_entity.type
_entity.pdbx_description
1 polymer ?
#
loop_
_entity_poly.entity_id
_entity_poly.type
_entity_poly.pdbx_seq_one_letter_code
_entity_poly.pdbx_strand_id
1 'polypeptide(L)' 'IDVKDDIVYVRLMGACGTCPMSTLTMKNWVETTMKKEIPEVKAVQAI' A
#
# COMPACT_ATOMS: atom_id res chain seq x y z
N ILE A 1 -4.17 2.37 10.25
CA ILE A 1 -3.17 1.46 9.64
C ILE A 1 -3.32 0.18 10.44
N ASP A 2 -3.65 -0.92 9.77
CA ASP A 2 -3.98 -2.20 10.40
C ASP A 2 -3.27 -3.32 9.65
N VAL A 3 -2.94 -4.42 10.33
CA VAL A 3 -2.26 -5.57 9.72
C VAL A 3 -3.08 -6.80 10.09
N LYS A 4 -3.65 -7.46 9.07
CA LYS A 4 -4.38 -8.71 9.22
C LYS A 4 -3.72 -9.77 8.37
N ASP A 5 -3.26 -10.82 9.04
CA ASP A 5 -2.54 -11.94 8.45
C ASP A 5 -1.31 -11.41 7.68
N ASP A 6 -1.36 -11.46 6.34
CA ASP A 6 -0.29 -11.02 5.43
C ASP A 6 -0.68 -9.74 4.65
N ILE A 7 -1.78 -9.08 5.01
CA ILE A 7 -2.33 -7.90 4.32
C ILE A 7 -2.19 -6.66 5.19
N VAL A 8 -1.50 -5.65 4.65
CA VAL A 8 -1.32 -4.36 5.32
C VAL A 8 -2.34 -3.36 4.79
N TYR A 9 -3.15 -2.82 5.71
CA TYR A 9 -4.14 -1.80 5.44
C TYR A 9 -3.56 -0.42 5.72
N VAL A 10 -3.32 0.35 4.67
CA VAL A 10 -2.76 1.69 4.76
C VAL A 10 -3.77 2.73 4.29
N ARG A 11 -3.80 3.88 4.95
CA ARG A 11 -4.49 5.04 4.40
C ARG A 11 -3.47 5.84 3.61
N LEU A 12 -3.61 5.84 2.27
CA LEU A 12 -2.73 6.62 1.40
C LEU A 12 -3.10 8.09 1.54
N MET A 13 -2.29 8.86 2.28
CA MET A 13 -2.48 10.31 2.45
C MET A 13 -1.53 11.05 1.50
N GLY A 14 -2.08 11.82 0.55
CA GLY A 14 -1.31 12.63 -0.39
C GLY A 14 -2.17 13.21 -1.50
N ALA A 15 -1.64 14.17 -2.27
CA ALA A 15 -2.34 14.81 -3.40
C ALA A 15 -2.88 13.83 -4.46
N CYS A 16 -2.33 12.61 -4.48
CA CYS A 16 -2.71 11.48 -5.31
C CYS A 16 -4.03 10.79 -4.89
N GLY A 17 -4.67 11.21 -3.80
CA GLY A 17 -5.94 10.63 -3.34
C GLY A 17 -7.15 10.99 -4.20
N THR A 18 -7.05 12.04 -5.02
CA THR A 18 -8.12 12.49 -5.93
C THR A 18 -7.98 11.96 -7.35
N CYS A 19 -6.80 11.41 -7.71
CA CYS A 19 -6.54 10.82 -9.02
C CYS A 19 -6.39 9.30 -8.89
N PRO A 20 -7.32 8.48 -9.40
CA PRO A 20 -7.28 7.03 -9.26
C PRO A 20 -6.02 6.41 -9.89
N MET A 21 -5.44 7.06 -10.90
CA MET A 21 -4.19 6.62 -11.53
C MET A 21 -3.00 6.76 -10.58
N SER A 22 -2.92 7.87 -9.85
CA SER A 22 -1.84 8.12 -8.89
C SER A 22 -1.93 7.21 -7.67
N THR A 23 -3.14 6.81 -7.27
CA THR A 23 -3.35 5.84 -6.19
C THR A 23 -2.78 4.47 -6.54
N LEU A 24 -2.92 4.02 -7.80
CA LEU A 24 -2.36 2.75 -8.26
C LEU A 24 -0.82 2.76 -8.22
N THR A 25 -0.19 3.81 -8.75
CA THR A 25 1.27 3.96 -8.73
C THR A 25 1.81 4.00 -7.30
N MET A 26 1.14 4.75 -6.42
CA MET A 26 1.52 4.85 -5.01
C MET A 26 1.39 3.50 -4.30
N LYS A 27 0.28 2.78 -4.52
CA LYS A 27 0.07 1.44 -3.97
C LYS A 27 1.19 0.49 -4.40
N ASN A 28 1.51 0.45 -5.69
CA ASN A 28 2.58 -0.42 -6.20
C ASN A 28 3.94 -0.09 -5.60
N TRP A 29 4.24 1.20 -5.43
CA TRP A 29 5.50 1.63 -4.81
C TRP A 29 5.58 1.20 -3.33
N VAL A 30 4.49 1.39 -2.57
CA VAL A 30 4.40 0.96 -1.17
C VAL A 30 4.50 -0.55 -1.06
N GLU A 31 3.79 -1.30 -1.88
CA GLU A 31 3.79 -2.77 -1.88
C GLU A 31 5.17 -3.34 -2.23
N THR A 32 5.85 -2.78 -3.23
CA THR A 32 7.20 -3.24 -3.62
C THR A 32 8.23 -2.93 -2.55
N THR A 33 8.13 -1.75 -1.93
CA THR A 33 9.03 -1.35 -0.84
C THR A 33 8.81 -2.22 0.40
N MET A 34 7.54 -2.46 0.77
CA MET A 34 7.20 -3.36 1.87
C MET A 34 7.68 -4.78 1.61
N LYS A 35 7.52 -5.33 0.41
CA LYS A 35 8.03 -6.68 0.08
C LYS A 35 9.55 -6.78 0.15
N LYS A 36 10.27 -5.68 -0.12
CA LYS A 36 11.74 -5.62 0.00
C LYS A 36 12.21 -5.60 1.45
N GLU A 37 11.55 -4.84 2.32
CA GLU A 37 11.94 -4.75 3.73
C GLU A 37 11.35 -5.88 4.57
N ILE A 38 10.13 -6.30 4.26
CA ILE A 38 9.34 -7.29 4.98
C ILE A 38 8.75 -8.28 3.96
N PRO A 39 9.50 -9.35 3.61
CA PRO A 39 9.08 -10.32 2.59
C PRO A 39 7.82 -11.13 2.96
N GLU A 40 7.38 -11.03 4.22
CA GLU A 40 6.19 -11.68 4.77
C GLU A 40 4.89 -11.02 4.28
N VAL A 41 4.94 -9.77 3.81
CA VAL A 41 3.77 -9.02 3.32
C VAL A 41 3.36 -9.51 1.93
N LYS A 42 2.15 -10.08 1.82
CA LYS A 42 1.60 -10.55 0.53
C LYS A 42 0.96 -9.43 -0.29
N ALA A 43 0.22 -8.54 0.37
CA ALA A 43 -0.54 -7.50 -0.32
C ALA A 43 -0.74 -6.26 0.55
N VAL A 44 -0.90 -5.11 -0.11
CA VAL A 44 -1.27 -3.85 0.53
C VAL A 44 -2.66 -3.44 0.05
N GLN A 45 -3.54 -3.04 0.97
CA GLN A 45 -4.85 -2.48 0.64
C GLN A 45 -4.98 -1.05 1.17
N ALA A 46 -5.61 -0.21 0.34
CA ALA A 46 -6.00 1.15 0.74
C ALA A 46 -7.36 1.12 1.45
N ILE A 47 -7.48 1.84 2.57
CA ILE A 47 -8.74 2.06 3.32
C ILE A 47 -9.27 3.48 3.22
#